data_AF-A0A3D1GC75-F1
#
_entry.id   AF-A0A3D1GC75-F1
#
_cell.length_a   1.000
_cell.length_b   1.000
_cell.length_c   1.000
_cell.angle_alpha   90.00
_cell.angle_beta   90.00
_cell.angle_gamma   90.00
#
_symmetry.space_group_name_H-M   'P 1'
#
loop_
_entity.id
_entity.type
_entity.pdbx_description
1 polymer ?
#
loop_
_entity_poly.entity_id
_entity_poly.type
_entity_poly.pdbx_seq_one_letter_code
_entity_poly.pdbx_strand_id
1 'polypeptide(L)'
;MSLDKKITKKDYKFLVELEELLYERKAEMPKGSYTTSMYKKGIDKIAQKVGEEAVETVIASKNDDAETIAESADLLFHLMLLLAEKNIPLHAVIKTLRKRHDKGNHKHIGE
;
A
#
# COMPACT_ATOMS: atom_id res chain seq x y z
N MET A 1 -19.20 16.75 3.89
CA MET A 1 -18.71 16.78 5.28
C MET A 1 -17.23 17.09 5.26
N SER A 2 -16.69 17.91 6.17
CA SER A 2 -15.24 18.12 6.23
C SER A 2 -14.58 16.84 6.75
N LEU A 3 -13.64 16.27 5.98
CA LEU A 3 -12.79 15.19 6.46
C LEU A 3 -11.84 15.73 7.54
N ASP A 4 -11.64 14.98 8.62
CA ASP A 4 -10.60 15.27 9.60
C ASP A 4 -9.23 14.99 8.98
N LYS A 5 -8.34 15.98 9.00
CA LYS A 5 -7.00 15.90 8.40
C LYS A 5 -5.94 15.41 9.39
N LYS A 6 -6.31 15.13 10.64
CA LYS A 6 -5.38 14.75 11.69
C LYS A 6 -5.07 13.26 11.64
N ILE A 7 -3.83 12.92 11.29
CA ILE A 7 -3.31 11.56 11.47
C ILE A 7 -2.90 11.38 12.94
N THR A 8 -3.24 10.23 13.51
CA THR A 8 -2.96 9.85 14.89
C THR A 8 -1.89 8.76 14.96
N LYS A 9 -1.37 8.53 16.17
CA LYS A 9 -0.48 7.39 16.41
C LYS A 9 -1.13 6.03 16.13
N LYS A 10 -2.46 5.93 16.27
CA LYS A 10 -3.19 4.69 16.00
C LYS A 10 -3.19 4.35 14.52
N ASP A 11 -3.29 5.36 13.65
CA ASP A 11 -3.29 5.16 12.19
C ASP A 11 -1.93 4.62 11.71
N TYR A 12 -0.82 5.16 12.25
CA TYR A 12 0.50 4.61 11.98
C TYR A 12 0.67 3.19 12.54
N LYS A 13 0.13 2.93 13.74
CA LYS A 13 0.17 1.59 14.36
C LYS A 13 -0.56 0.56 13.49
N PHE A 14 -1.70 0.93 12.90
CA PHE A 14 -2.45 0.05 12.02
C PHE A 14 -1.64 -0.37 10.78
N LEU A 15 -0.86 0.52 10.16
CA LEU A 15 0.00 0.15 9.04
C LEU A 15 1.10 -0.85 9.44
N VAL A 16 1.61 -0.76 10.67
CA VAL A 16 2.57 -1.74 11.21
C VAL A 16 1.89 -3.09 11.42
N GLU A 17 0.72 -3.11 12.06
CA GLU A 17 -0.08 -4.32 12.29
C GLU A 17 -0.50 -4.98 10.97
N LEU A 18 -0.82 -4.19 9.94
CA LEU A 18 -1.14 -4.71 8.61
C LEU A 18 0.07 -5.36 7.94
N GLU A 19 1.27 -4.75 8.02
CA GLU A 19 2.50 -5.36 7.51
C GLU A 19 2.80 -6.70 8.19
N GLU A 20 2.70 -6.75 9.52
CA GLU A 20 2.90 -7.97 10.32
C GLU A 20 1.91 -9.07 9.90
N LEU A 21 0.62 -8.72 9.77
CA LEU A 21 -0.42 -9.63 9.31
C LEU A 21 -0.14 -10.18 7.90
N LEU A 22 0.37 -9.35 6.99
CA LEU A 22 0.70 -9.78 5.63
C LEU A 22 1.85 -10.80 5.63
N TYR A 23 2.88 -10.61 6.47
CA TYR A 23 3.95 -11.59 6.64
C TYR A 23 3.47 -12.88 7.32
N GLU A 24 2.68 -12.77 8.38
CA GLU A 24 2.07 -13.92 9.07
C GLU A 24 1.26 -14.77 8.09
N ARG A 25 0.37 -14.14 7.31
CA ARG A 25 -0.45 -14.86 6.33
C ARG A 25 0.36 -15.46 5.18
N LYS A 26 1.51 -14.89 4.84
CA LYS A 26 2.44 -15.48 3.85
C LYS A 26 3.09 -16.75 4.40
N ALA A 27 3.44 -16.76 5.68
CA ALA A 27 4.05 -17.90 6.35
C ALA A 27 3.02 -19.02 6.62
N GLU A 28 1.84 -18.67 7.12
CA GLU A 28 0.84 -19.64 7.57
C GLU A 28 -0.11 -20.12 6.46
N MET A 29 -0.30 -19.33 5.41
CA MET A 29 -1.18 -19.62 4.29
C MET A 29 -2.60 -20.09 4.71
N PRO A 30 -3.31 -19.32 5.57
CA PRO A 30 -4.62 -19.72 6.09
C PRO A 30 -5.63 -19.96 4.96
N LYS A 31 -6.43 -21.02 5.09
CA LYS A 31 -7.45 -21.39 4.11
C LYS A 31 -8.53 -20.31 4.00
N GLY A 32 -8.97 -20.02 2.78
CA GLY A 32 -10.04 -19.04 2.52
C GLY A 32 -9.63 -17.57 2.58
N SER A 33 -8.39 -17.24 3.01
CA SER A 33 -7.91 -15.85 2.99
C SER A 33 -7.63 -15.36 1.58
N TYR A 34 -8.04 -14.13 1.29
CA TYR A 34 -7.70 -13.41 0.06
C TYR A 34 -6.19 -13.34 -0.16
N THR A 35 -5.41 -13.00 0.88
CA THR A 35 -3.95 -12.89 0.76
C THR A 35 -3.31 -14.23 0.42
N THR A 36 -3.82 -15.34 0.95
CA THR A 36 -3.36 -16.69 0.60
C THR A 36 -3.59 -16.98 -0.88
N SER A 37 -4.75 -16.59 -1.43
CA SER A 37 -5.04 -16.72 -2.86
C SER A 37 -4.06 -15.90 -3.70
N MET A 38 -3.75 -14.67 -3.28
CA MET A 38 -2.80 -13.81 -3.97
C MET A 38 -1.37 -14.36 -3.93
N TYR A 39 -0.88 -14.76 -2.75
CA TYR A 39 0.45 -15.37 -2.62
C TYR A 39 0.58 -16.67 -3.44
N LYS A 40 -0.48 -17.49 -3.50
CA LYS A 40 -0.49 -18.69 -4.36
C LYS A 40 -0.44 -18.37 -5.85
N LYS A 41 -1.04 -17.25 -6.28
CA LYS A 41 -0.97 -16.77 -7.67
C LYS A 41 0.36 -16.08 -8.00
N GLY A 42 1.12 -15.70 -6.97
CA GLY A 42 2.48 -15.17 -7.10
C GLY A 42 2.56 -13.71 -7.52
N ILE A 43 3.80 -13.27 -7.73
CA ILE A 43 4.18 -11.87 -7.91
C ILE A 43 3.46 -11.18 -9.08
N ASP A 44 3.25 -11.87 -10.20
CA ASP A 44 2.65 -11.29 -11.39
C ASP A 44 1.20 -10.87 -11.13
N LYS A 45 0.43 -11.70 -10.43
CA LYS A 45 -0.96 -11.35 -10.11
C LYS A 45 -1.05 -10.24 -9.07
N ILE A 46 -0.13 -10.21 -8.11
CA ILE A 46 -0.06 -9.14 -7.11
C ILE A 46 0.29 -7.81 -7.79
N ALA A 47 1.29 -7.80 -8.68
CA ALA A 47 1.68 -6.62 -9.44
C ALA A 47 0.55 -6.14 -10.37
N GLN A 48 -0.18 -7.05 -11.00
CA GLN A 48 -1.36 -6.73 -11.80
C GLN A 48 -2.39 -5.96 -10.96
N LYS A 49 -2.71 -6.43 -9.74
CA LYS A 49 -3.64 -5.72 -8.85
C LYS A 49 -3.15 -4.32 -8.52
N VAL A 50 -1.87 -4.13 -8.18
CA VAL A 50 -1.31 -2.78 -7.95
C VAL A 50 -1.53 -1.86 -9.15
N GLY A 51 -1.37 -2.37 -10.39
CA GLY A 51 -1.63 -1.61 -11.60
C GLY A 51 -3.11 -1.27 -11.82
N GLU A 52 -4.01 -2.23 -11.56
CA GLU A 52 -5.48 -2.02 -11.61
C GLU A 52 -5.89 -0.91 -10.65
N GLU A 53 -5.54 -1.04 -9.35
CA GLU A 53 -5.93 -0.06 -8.33
C GLU A 53 -5.34 1.32 -8.59
N ALA A 54 -4.16 1.40 -9.21
CA ALA A 54 -3.54 2.68 -9.57
C ALA A 54 -4.36 3.40 -10.65
N VAL A 55 -4.89 2.66 -11.64
CA VAL A 55 -5.76 3.23 -12.68
C VAL A 55 -7.11 3.60 -12.09
N GLU A 56 -7.69 2.74 -11.26
CA GLU A 56 -8.97 2.99 -10.57
C GLU A 56 -8.88 4.21 -9.67
N THR A 57 -7.79 4.37 -8.90
CA THR A 57 -7.53 5.58 -8.09
C THR A 57 -7.49 6.86 -8.94
N VAL A 58 -6.84 6.82 -10.11
CA VAL A 58 -6.80 7.98 -11.02
C VAL A 58 -8.20 8.33 -11.53
N ILE A 59 -9.01 7.32 -11.86
CA ILE A 59 -10.38 7.53 -12.33
C ILE A 59 -11.25 8.08 -11.20
N ALA A 60 -11.22 7.46 -10.03
CA ALA A 60 -11.97 7.85 -8.83
C ALA A 60 -11.63 9.27 -8.38
N SER A 61 -10.38 9.71 -8.52
CA SER A 61 -9.95 11.08 -8.19
C SER A 61 -10.67 12.19 -8.98
N LYS A 62 -11.35 11.82 -10.07
CA LYS A 62 -12.15 12.74 -10.90
C LYS A 62 -13.65 12.72 -10.55
N ASN A 63 -14.07 11.83 -9.67
CA ASN A 63 -15.45 11.62 -9.26
C ASN A 63 -15.69 12.21 -7.86
N ASP A 64 -15.82 11.38 -6.83
CA ASP A 64 -16.05 11.81 -5.45
C ASP A 64 -14.96 11.32 -4.46
N ASP A 65 -14.92 12.01 -3.31
CA ASP A 65 -13.91 11.76 -2.26
C ASP A 65 -14.01 10.35 -1.68
N ALA A 66 -15.20 9.75 -1.61
CA ALA A 66 -15.40 8.43 -1.01
C ALA A 66 -14.83 7.33 -1.92
N GLU A 67 -15.07 7.43 -3.23
CA GLU A 67 -14.47 6.54 -4.23
C GLU A 67 -12.94 6.69 -4.21
N THR A 68 -12.45 7.94 -4.18
CA THR A 68 -11.00 8.20 -4.12
C THR A 68 -10.35 7.57 -2.89
N ILE A 69 -11.01 7.65 -1.72
CA ILE A 69 -10.53 7.03 -0.48
C ILE A 69 -10.51 5.51 -0.59
N ALA A 70 -11.55 4.90 -1.17
CA ALA A 70 -11.66 3.45 -1.34
C ALA A 70 -10.54 2.91 -2.23
N GLU A 71 -10.39 3.47 -3.44
CA GLU A 71 -9.37 3.01 -4.40
C GLU A 71 -7.94 3.28 -3.90
N SER A 72 -7.74 4.40 -3.18
CA SER A 72 -6.44 4.68 -2.55
C SER A 72 -6.11 3.67 -1.44
N ALA A 73 -7.11 3.19 -0.72
CA ALA A 73 -6.93 2.17 0.31
C ALA A 73 -6.57 0.81 -0.31
N ASP A 74 -7.25 0.42 -1.40
CA ASP A 74 -6.96 -0.82 -2.12
C ASP A 74 -5.57 -0.78 -2.78
N LEU A 75 -5.19 0.36 -3.38
CA LEU A 75 -3.84 0.58 -3.89
C LEU A 75 -2.78 0.42 -2.80
N LEU A 76 -2.97 1.04 -1.63
CA LEU A 76 -2.02 0.96 -0.53
C LEU A 76 -1.92 -0.48 0.01
N PHE A 77 -3.05 -1.16 0.17
CA PHE A 77 -3.08 -2.56 0.60
C PHE A 77 -2.32 -3.46 -0.38
N HIS A 78 -2.59 -3.32 -1.68
CA HIS A 78 -1.94 -4.11 -2.71
C HIS A 78 -0.45 -3.80 -2.85
N LEU A 79 -0.04 -2.56 -2.65
CA LEU A 79 1.36 -2.18 -2.58
C LEU A 79 2.05 -2.84 -1.38
N MET A 80 1.43 -2.83 -0.19
CA MET A 80 1.99 -3.51 0.99
C MET A 80 2.07 -5.03 0.80
N LEU A 81 1.07 -5.63 0.16
CA LEU A 81 1.08 -7.05 -0.19
C LEU A 81 2.22 -7.39 -1.16
N LEU A 82 2.47 -6.53 -2.17
CA LEU A 82 3.60 -6.66 -3.09
C LEU A 82 4.95 -6.59 -2.35
N LEU A 83 5.09 -5.64 -1.43
CA LEU A 83 6.30 -5.49 -0.61
C LEU A 83 6.53 -6.74 0.25
N ALA A 84 5.48 -7.26 0.90
CA ALA A 84 5.55 -8.49 1.69
C ALA A 84 5.91 -9.72 0.84
N GLU A 85 5.36 -9.86 -0.38
CA GLU A 85 5.74 -10.93 -1.31
C GLU A 85 7.23 -10.86 -1.66
N LYS A 86 7.78 -9.66 -1.81
CA LYS A 86 9.20 -9.42 -2.08
C LYS A 86 10.10 -9.43 -0.83
N ASN A 87 9.54 -9.63 0.36
CA ASN A 87 10.23 -9.50 1.65
C ASN A 87 10.93 -8.13 1.82
N ILE A 88 10.27 -7.06 1.34
CA ILE A 88 10.74 -5.68 1.47
C ILE A 88 9.94 -5.00 2.58
N PRO A 89 10.56 -4.57 3.69
CA PRO A 89 9.81 -3.90 4.75
C PRO A 89 9.38 -2.50 4.32
N LEU A 90 8.17 -2.09 4.73
CA LEU A 90 7.62 -0.75 4.53
C LEU A 90 8.57 0.32 5.07
N HIS A 91 9.30 0.03 6.15
CA HIS A 91 10.35 0.90 6.69
C HIS A 91 11.39 1.31 5.63
N ALA A 92 11.77 0.42 4.70
CA ALA A 92 12.72 0.72 3.63
C ALA A 92 12.16 1.75 2.63
N VAL A 93 10.86 1.64 2.31
CA VAL A 93 10.13 2.61 1.48
C VAL A 93 10.06 3.95 2.19
N ILE A 94 9.67 3.98 3.46
CA ILE A 94 9.58 5.22 4.25
C ILE A 94 10.97 5.88 4.39
N LYS A 95 12.04 5.09 4.59
CA LYS A 95 13.42 5.61 4.62
C LYS A 95 13.80 6.26 3.30
N THR A 96 13.39 5.67 2.18
CA THR A 96 13.58 6.25 0.84
C THR A 96 12.80 7.55 0.68
N LEU A 97 11.54 7.59 1.12
CA LEU A 97 10.73 8.81 1.10
C LEU A 97 11.33 9.92 1.97
N ARG A 98 11.78 9.60 3.19
CA ARG A 98 12.50 10.54 4.07
C ARG A 98 13.72 11.12 3.39
N LYS A 99 14.58 10.27 2.81
CA LYS A 99 15.76 10.71 2.05
C LYS A 99 15.40 11.64 0.88
N ARG A 100 14.31 11.36 0.15
CA ARG A 100 13.84 12.20 -0.98
C ARG A 100 13.37 13.59 -0.54
N HIS A 101 12.95 13.75 0.72
CA HIS A 101 12.32 14.97 1.23
C HIS A 101 13.12 15.65 2.35
N ASP A 102 14.29 15.12 2.73
CA ASP A 102 15.19 15.79 3.66
C ASP A 102 15.81 17.03 2.99
N LYS A 103 15.39 18.20 3.50
CA LYS A 103 15.90 19.56 3.24
C LYS A 103 16.49 19.82 1.84
N GLY A 104 15.63 20.25 0.93
CA GLY A 104 16.01 21.20 -0.14
C GLY A 104 16.53 20.61 -1.46
N ASN A 105 16.64 19.29 -1.61
CA ASN A 105 16.94 18.67 -2.89
C ASN A 105 15.68 18.04 -3.49
N HIS A 106 14.70 18.88 -3.85
CA HIS A 106 13.70 18.51 -4.87
C HIS A 106 14.40 18.47 -6.24
N LYS A 107 15.40 17.61 -6.42
CA LYS A 107 15.69 17.13 -7.76
C LYS A 107 14.50 16.25 -8.09
N HIS A 108 13.73 16.62 -9.11
CA HIS A 108 12.78 15.72 -9.73
C HIS A 108 13.52 14.41 -10.02
N ILE A 109 13.29 13.38 -9.20
CA ILE A 109 13.79 12.04 -9.48
C ILE A 109 12.77 11.44 -10.44
N GLY A 110 12.91 11.88 -11.69
CA GLY A 110 12.14 11.51 -12.85
C GLY A 110 13.01 11.72 -14.08
N GLU A 111 14.22 11.15 -14.04
CA GLU A 111 15.03 10.67 -15.18
C GLU A 111 15.71 9.37 -14.74
#